data_AF-A0A938WCS2-F1
#
_entry.id   AF-A0A938WCS2-F1
#
_cell.length_a   1.000
_cell.length_b   1.000
_cell.length_c   1.000
_cell.angle_alpha   90.00
_cell.angle_beta   90.00
_cell.angle_gamma   90.00
#
_symmetry.space_group_name_H-M   'P 1'
#
loop_
_entity.id
_entity.type
_entity.pdbx_description
1 polymer ?
#
loop_
_entity_poly.entity_id
_entity_poly.type
_entity_poly.pdbx_seq_one_letter_code
_entity_poly.pdbx_strand_id
1 'polypeptide(L)'
;MGTFAPPTIPWLEAQPLQLDALDLGPGLEDFDVPGALKRLCVLPELQAVLAFGSRGRGDAQADSDLDLAVIAKEPQLSPEARLQLWTRCREAMGVVPVGCDLVVQGSADAVRLSQSRWHVMGDVAREGRVLYVAP
;
A
#
# COMPACT_ATOMS: atom_id res chain seq x y z
N MET A 1 30.24 -10.04 1.55
CA MET A 1 28.94 -9.77 0.89
C MET A 1 27.87 -10.45 1.73
N GLY A 2 26.99 -9.69 2.38
CA GLY A 2 25.91 -10.28 3.18
C GLY A 2 24.92 -11.01 2.28
N THR A 3 24.55 -12.23 2.64
CA THR A 3 23.54 -13.05 1.95
C THR A 3 22.20 -12.33 2.01
N PHE A 4 21.62 -12.00 0.85
CA PHE A 4 20.26 -11.47 0.80
C PHE A 4 19.29 -12.60 1.11
N ALA A 5 18.61 -12.51 2.25
CA ALA A 5 17.44 -13.33 2.55
C ALA A 5 16.20 -12.58 2.09
N PRO A 6 15.29 -13.23 1.34
CA PRO A 6 14.06 -12.58 0.94
C PRO A 6 13.19 -12.24 2.16
N PRO A 7 12.53 -11.07 2.17
CA PRO A 7 11.67 -10.67 3.28
C PRO A 7 10.43 -11.55 3.36
N THR A 8 9.90 -11.74 4.57
CA THR A 8 8.54 -12.24 4.76
C THR A 8 7.56 -11.27 4.09
N ILE A 9 6.56 -11.79 3.39
CA ILE A 9 5.61 -10.97 2.64
C ILE A 9 4.37 -10.76 3.50
N PRO A 10 4.12 -9.55 4.03
CA PRO A 10 3.11 -9.34 5.06
C PRO A 10 1.67 -9.30 4.54
N TRP A 11 1.46 -9.27 3.21
CA TRP A 11 0.13 -9.23 2.58
C TRP A 11 -0.39 -10.57 2.05
N LEU A 12 0.22 -11.68 2.48
CA LEU A 12 -0.23 -13.04 2.13
C LEU A 12 -1.27 -13.58 3.09
N GLU A 13 -1.37 -13.02 4.29
CA GLU A 13 -2.32 -13.43 5.31
C GLU A 13 -3.45 -12.40 5.40
N ALA A 14 -4.69 -12.86 5.45
CA ALA A 14 -5.85 -12.01 5.59
C ALA A 14 -5.78 -11.20 6.89
N GLN A 15 -6.06 -9.90 6.78
CA GLN A 15 -5.99 -8.97 7.90
C GLN A 15 -7.10 -7.93 7.74
N PRO A 16 -8.07 -7.88 8.66
CA PRO A 16 -9.13 -6.88 8.57
C PRO A 16 -8.56 -5.46 8.68
N LEU A 17 -9.30 -4.49 8.15
CA LEU A 17 -8.91 -3.08 8.21
C LEU A 17 -8.78 -2.64 9.68
N GLN A 18 -7.57 -2.27 10.09
CA GLN A 18 -7.27 -1.86 11.46
C GLN A 18 -7.35 -0.34 11.61
N LEU A 19 -8.56 0.19 11.88
CA LEU A 19 -8.77 1.64 12.01
C LEU A 19 -8.35 2.20 13.37
N ASP A 20 -8.58 1.44 14.44
CA ASP A 20 -8.36 1.93 15.81
C ASP A 20 -6.89 2.12 16.16
N ALA A 21 -6.00 1.42 15.45
CA ALA A 21 -4.56 1.52 15.60
C ALA A 21 -3.90 2.34 14.48
N LEU A 22 -4.68 2.97 13.60
CA LEU A 22 -4.18 3.65 12.41
C LEU A 22 -3.48 4.96 12.78
N ASP A 23 -2.16 4.94 12.73
CA ASP A 23 -1.32 6.12 12.88
C ASP A 23 -0.33 6.14 11.71
N LEU A 24 -0.50 7.11 10.80
CA LEU A 24 0.37 7.31 9.65
C LEU A 24 1.29 8.52 9.86
N GLY A 25 1.41 9.03 11.08
CA GLY A 25 2.17 10.22 11.40
C GLY A 25 1.46 11.54 11.06
N PRO A 26 2.12 12.68 11.32
CA PRO A 26 1.53 14.02 11.20
C PRO A 26 1.26 14.45 9.74
N GLY A 27 0.57 15.56 9.57
CA GLY A 27 0.27 16.18 8.26
C GLY A 27 -0.95 15.60 7.54
N LEU A 28 -1.72 14.74 8.23
CA LEU A 28 -2.96 14.13 7.74
C LEU A 28 -4.17 14.48 8.62
N GLU A 29 -4.03 15.45 9.51
CA GLU A 29 -5.05 15.81 10.51
C GLU A 29 -6.37 16.27 9.86
N ASP A 30 -6.26 16.95 8.71
CA ASP A 30 -7.41 17.43 7.93
C ASP A 30 -7.88 16.41 6.87
N PHE A 31 -7.32 15.20 6.84
CA PHE A 31 -7.65 14.15 5.88
C PHE A 31 -8.35 12.98 6.57
N ASP A 32 -9.53 12.59 6.07
CA ASP A 32 -10.25 11.41 6.53
C ASP A 32 -9.59 10.12 6.01
N VAL A 33 -8.42 9.78 6.57
CA VAL A 33 -7.69 8.54 6.26
C VAL A 33 -8.60 7.32 6.46
N PRO A 34 -9.34 7.16 7.58
CA PRO A 34 -10.23 6.01 7.76
C PRO A 34 -11.29 5.89 6.66
N GLY A 35 -11.93 6.99 6.27
CA GLY A 35 -12.91 7.01 5.18
C GLY A 35 -12.29 6.67 3.83
N ALA A 36 -11.12 7.21 3.52
CA ALA A 36 -10.38 6.88 2.31
C ALA A 36 -10.00 5.40 2.24
N LEU A 37 -9.47 4.83 3.32
CA LEU A 37 -9.15 3.40 3.38
C LEU A 37 -10.39 2.52 3.27
N LYS A 38 -11.51 2.88 3.91
CA LYS A 38 -12.78 2.17 3.73
C LYS A 38 -13.22 2.15 2.26
N ARG A 39 -13.11 3.28 1.55
CA ARG A 39 -13.44 3.37 0.11
C ARG A 39 -12.51 2.52 -0.75
N LEU A 40 -11.23 2.41 -0.40
CA LEU A 40 -10.30 1.47 -1.05
C LEU A 40 -10.72 0.01 -0.79
N CYS A 41 -10.94 -0.36 0.47
CA CYS A 41 -11.18 -1.74 0.86
C CYS A 41 -12.46 -2.35 0.26
N VAL A 42 -13.43 -1.52 -0.16
CA VAL A 42 -14.65 -1.98 -0.85
C VAL A 42 -14.46 -2.21 -2.35
N LEU A 43 -13.31 -1.83 -2.93
CA LEU A 43 -13.04 -2.13 -4.35
C LEU A 43 -12.86 -3.65 -4.52
N PRO A 44 -13.66 -4.31 -5.39
CA PRO A 44 -13.67 -5.76 -5.49
C PRO A 44 -12.37 -6.34 -6.03
N GLU A 45 -11.60 -5.56 -6.79
CA GLU A 45 -10.30 -5.94 -7.35
C GLU A 45 -9.17 -5.96 -6.32
N LEU A 46 -9.36 -5.31 -5.17
CA LEU A 46 -8.31 -5.11 -4.19
C LEU A 46 -8.11 -6.35 -3.29
N GLN A 47 -6.86 -6.81 -3.22
CA GLN A 47 -6.41 -7.82 -2.28
C GLN A 47 -5.83 -7.18 -1.02
N ALA A 48 -4.92 -6.21 -1.15
CA ALA A 48 -4.25 -5.63 0.01
C ALA A 48 -3.92 -4.15 -0.18
N VAL A 49 -3.85 -3.44 0.95
CA VAL A 49 -3.39 -2.05 1.05
C VAL A 49 -2.35 -1.96 2.17
N LEU A 50 -1.20 -1.39 1.85
CA LEU A 50 -0.10 -1.17 2.80
C LEU A 50 0.39 0.27 2.70
N ALA A 51 0.72 0.88 3.83
CA ALA A 51 1.57 2.06 3.85
C ALA A 51 3.03 1.62 3.81
N PHE A 52 3.86 2.31 3.04
CA PHE A 52 5.31 2.10 3.05
C PHE A 52 6.03 3.45 3.16
N GLY A 53 7.33 3.49 2.90
CA GLY A 53 8.10 4.72 3.02
C GLY A 53 8.16 5.19 4.48
N SER A 54 8.22 6.50 4.67
CA SER A 54 8.39 7.07 6.01
C SER A 54 7.18 6.82 6.93
N ARG A 55 5.97 6.87 6.35
CA ARG A 55 4.72 6.59 7.09
C ARG A 55 4.60 5.11 7.46
N GLY A 56 5.06 4.21 6.60
CA GLY A 56 5.15 2.77 6.92
C GLY A 56 6.14 2.47 8.05
N ARG A 57 7.29 3.16 8.07
CA ARG A 57 8.31 3.03 9.12
C ARG A 57 7.99 3.74 10.43
N GLY A 58 7.07 4.71 10.40
CA GLY A 58 6.73 5.55 11.55
C GLY A 58 7.72 6.70 11.82
N ASP A 59 8.53 7.08 10.83
CA ASP A 59 9.47 8.22 10.92
C ASP A 59 9.01 9.46 10.12
N ALA A 60 7.76 9.43 9.64
CA ALA A 60 7.15 10.51 8.86
C ALA A 60 7.11 11.85 9.61
N GLN A 61 7.33 12.91 8.84
CA GLN A 61 7.17 14.31 9.23
C GLN A 61 5.91 14.90 8.59
N ALA A 62 5.52 16.11 8.98
CA ALA A 62 4.26 16.72 8.55
C ALA A 62 4.15 16.93 7.03
N ASP A 63 5.28 17.09 6.34
CA ASP A 63 5.38 17.25 4.89
C ASP A 63 5.69 15.95 4.15
N SER A 64 5.77 14.82 4.86
CA SER A 64 6.05 13.52 4.24
C SER A 64 4.88 13.05 3.36
N ASP A 65 5.23 12.48 2.22
CA ASP A 65 4.26 11.89 1.29
C ASP A 65 3.53 10.69 1.91
N LEU A 66 2.35 10.40 1.36
CA LEU A 66 1.56 9.21 1.64
C LEU A 66 1.83 8.15 0.57
N ASP A 67 2.78 7.28 0.85
CA ASP A 67 3.14 6.13 0.03
C ASP A 67 2.24 4.91 0.32
N LEU A 68 1.42 4.50 -0.64
CA LEU A 68 0.56 3.31 -0.51
C LEU A 68 0.85 2.28 -1.60
N ALA A 69 1.03 1.03 -1.18
CA ALA A 69 1.04 -0.11 -2.06
C ALA A 69 -0.36 -0.74 -2.11
N VAL A 70 -0.88 -0.89 -3.32
CA VAL A 70 -2.21 -1.41 -3.63
C VAL A 70 -2.01 -2.67 -4.44
N ILE A 71 -2.43 -3.80 -3.88
CA ILE A 71 -2.24 -5.11 -4.49
C ILE A 71 -3.58 -5.63 -4.97
N ALA A 72 -3.69 -5.90 -6.26
CA ALA A 72 -4.87 -6.48 -6.87
C ALA A 72 -4.92 -7.99 -6.63
N LYS A 73 -6.14 -8.54 -6.57
CA LYS A 73 -6.38 -9.99 -6.56
C LYS A 73 -5.87 -10.66 -7.83
N GLU A 74 -6.04 -9.98 -8.96
CA GLU A 74 -5.54 -10.43 -10.26
C GLU A 74 -4.01 -10.64 -10.20
N PRO A 75 -3.48 -11.82 -10.57
CA PRO A 75 -2.04 -12.12 -10.45
C PRO A 75 -1.12 -11.19 -11.25
N GLN A 76 -1.53 -10.83 -12.46
CA GLN A 76 -0.80 -9.90 -13.32
C GLN A 76 -1.77 -8.89 -13.93
N LEU A 77 -1.38 -7.61 -13.89
CA LEU A 77 -2.17 -6.54 -14.48
C LEU A 77 -1.58 -6.15 -15.83
N SER A 78 -2.41 -6.02 -16.86
CA SER A 78 -2.02 -5.30 -18.07
C SER A 78 -1.74 -3.82 -17.73
N PRO A 79 -0.97 -3.09 -18.54
CA PRO A 79 -0.76 -1.65 -18.34
C PRO A 79 -2.08 -0.88 -18.20
N GLU A 80 -3.09 -1.22 -19.00
CA GLU A 80 -4.41 -0.59 -18.97
C GLU A 80 -5.16 -0.93 -17.69
N ALA A 81 -5.17 -2.19 -17.27
CA ALA A 81 -5.82 -2.62 -16.02
C ALA A 81 -5.15 -1.97 -14.80
N ARG A 82 -3.81 -1.88 -14.79
CA ARG A 82 -3.05 -1.21 -13.73
C ARG A 82 -3.42 0.28 -13.66
N LEU A 83 -3.48 0.96 -14.81
CA LEU A 83 -3.86 2.38 -14.86
C LEU A 83 -5.30 2.60 -14.38
N GLN A 84 -6.24 1.74 -14.80
CA GLN A 84 -7.64 1.83 -14.36
C GLN A 84 -7.79 1.64 -12.86
N LEU A 85 -7.11 0.64 -12.29
CA LEU A 85 -7.12 0.41 -10.84
C LEU A 85 -6.46 1.58 -10.10
N TRP A 86 -5.33 2.08 -10.59
CA TRP A 86 -4.68 3.27 -10.03
C TRP A 86 -5.62 4.47 -9.98
N THR A 87 -6.34 4.75 -11.07
CA THR A 87 -7.31 5.85 -11.13
C THR A 87 -8.43 5.68 -10.11
N ARG A 88 -9.03 4.47 -10.02
CA ARG A 88 -10.09 4.20 -9.03
C ARG A 88 -9.58 4.33 -7.59
N CYS A 89 -8.37 3.87 -7.32
CA CYS A 89 -7.74 4.05 -6.01
C CYS A 89 -7.51 5.53 -5.71
N ARG A 90 -7.04 6.30 -6.69
CA ARG A 90 -6.83 7.74 -6.53
C ARG A 90 -8.14 8.49 -6.26
N GLU A 91 -9.20 8.13 -6.98
CA GLU A 91 -10.55 8.67 -6.76
C GLU A 91 -11.09 8.31 -5.37
N ALA A 92 -10.89 7.06 -4.93
CA ALA A 92 -11.29 6.60 -3.59
C ALA A 92 -10.50 7.29 -2.47
N MET A 93 -9.25 7.68 -2.72
CA MET A 93 -8.46 8.49 -1.78
C MET A 93 -9.00 9.93 -1.70
N GLY A 94 -9.41 10.51 -2.83
CA GLY A 94 -9.86 11.89 -2.89
C GLY A 94 -8.69 12.89 -2.79
N VAL A 95 -8.96 14.07 -2.22
CA VAL A 95 -7.94 15.11 -2.02
C VAL A 95 -7.13 14.80 -0.78
N VAL A 96 -5.85 14.49 -0.98
CA VAL A 96 -4.88 14.24 0.10
C VAL A 96 -4.07 15.54 0.31
N PRO A 97 -3.86 16.00 1.56
CA PRO A 97 -3.20 17.28 1.85
C PRO A 97 -1.68 17.27 1.61
N VAL A 98 -1.09 16.08 1.48
CA VAL A 98 0.32 15.84 1.17
C VAL A 98 0.46 15.15 -0.19
N GLY A 99 1.69 15.04 -0.71
CA GLY A 99 1.95 14.17 -1.85
C GLY A 99 1.46 12.75 -1.55
N CYS A 100 0.94 12.05 -2.56
CA CYS A 100 0.37 10.73 -2.36
C CYS A 100 0.67 9.86 -3.57
N ASP A 101 1.49 8.86 -3.33
CA ASP A 101 2.05 7.96 -4.33
C ASP A 101 1.42 6.58 -4.17
N LEU A 102 0.76 6.13 -5.24
CA LEU A 102 0.11 4.82 -5.27
C LEU A 102 0.89 3.87 -6.17
N VAL A 103 1.39 2.78 -5.60
CA VAL A 103 2.04 1.69 -6.33
C VAL A 103 1.03 0.55 -6.50
N VAL A 104 0.62 0.29 -7.74
CA VAL A 104 -0.37 -0.76 -8.05
C VAL A 104 0.29 -1.98 -8.69
N GLN A 105 0.08 -3.16 -8.11
CA GLN A 105 0.60 -4.43 -8.63
C GLN A 105 -0.42 -5.56 -8.59
N GLY A 106 -0.30 -6.51 -9.50
CA GLY A 106 -1.00 -7.80 -9.38
C GLY A 106 -0.39 -8.65 -8.26
N SER A 107 -1.15 -9.59 -7.70
CA SER A 107 -0.74 -10.35 -6.52
C SER A 107 0.55 -11.16 -6.71
N ALA A 108 0.69 -11.86 -7.84
CA ALA A 108 1.88 -12.63 -8.14
C ALA A 108 3.07 -11.75 -8.55
N ASP A 109 2.81 -10.64 -9.25
CA ASP A 109 3.85 -9.65 -9.55
C ASP A 109 4.38 -8.99 -8.27
N ALA A 110 3.50 -8.65 -7.32
CA ALA A 110 3.88 -8.11 -6.02
C ALA A 110 4.80 -9.08 -5.27
N VAL A 111 4.47 -10.37 -5.24
CA VAL A 111 5.30 -11.42 -4.63
C VAL A 111 6.65 -11.56 -5.32
N ARG A 112 6.66 -11.59 -6.66
CA ARG A 112 7.90 -11.72 -7.43
C ARG A 112 8.81 -10.51 -7.23
N LEU A 113 8.25 -9.31 -7.25
CA LEU A 113 8.99 -8.05 -7.15
C LEU A 113 9.47 -7.77 -5.73
N SER A 114 8.82 -8.29 -4.69
CA SER A 114 9.27 -8.16 -3.30
C SER A 114 10.58 -8.91 -3.00
N GLN A 115 10.93 -9.88 -3.85
CA GLN A 115 12.21 -10.59 -3.78
C GLN A 115 13.39 -9.73 -4.28
N SER A 116 13.14 -8.56 -4.87
CA SER A 116 14.18 -7.65 -5.33
C SER A 116 14.47 -6.57 -4.29
N ARG A 117 15.74 -6.40 -3.94
CA ARG A 117 16.19 -5.31 -3.06
C ARG A 117 15.97 -3.91 -3.66
N TRP A 118 16.00 -3.80 -4.99
CA TRP A 118 16.01 -2.51 -5.69
C TRP A 118 14.63 -2.08 -6.19
N HIS A 119 13.62 -2.90 -5.96
CA HIS A 119 12.26 -2.60 -6.37
C HIS A 119 11.46 -2.15 -5.16
N VAL A 120 10.53 -1.19 -5.35
CA VAL A 120 9.69 -0.64 -4.28
C VAL A 120 8.93 -1.72 -3.51
N MET A 121 8.44 -2.77 -4.19
CA MET A 121 7.79 -3.92 -3.51
C MET A 121 8.70 -4.64 -2.52
N GLY A 122 10.02 -4.54 -2.68
CA GLY A 122 10.99 -5.03 -1.69
C GLY A 122 11.04 -4.16 -0.44
N ASP A 123 10.88 -2.84 -0.57
CA ASP A 123 10.67 -1.93 0.57
C ASP A 123 9.32 -2.21 1.25
N VAL A 124 8.25 -2.35 0.46
CA VAL A 124 6.91 -2.69 0.95
C VAL A 124 6.93 -3.99 1.75
N ALA A 125 7.68 -5.02 1.33
CA ALA A 125 7.76 -6.28 2.09
C ALA A 125 8.60 -6.17 3.37
N ARG A 126 9.63 -5.32 3.39
CA ARG A 126 10.52 -5.19 4.57
C ARG A 126 9.97 -4.24 5.63
N GLU A 127 9.38 -3.14 5.19
CA GLU A 127 9.07 -1.98 6.02
C GLU A 127 7.61 -1.55 5.89
N GLY A 128 6.84 -2.20 5.01
CA GLY A 128 5.43 -1.87 4.80
C GLY A 128 4.59 -2.22 6.02
N ARG A 129 3.75 -1.27 6.42
CA ARG A 129 2.70 -1.45 7.41
C ARG A 129 1.43 -1.90 6.70
N VAL A 130 0.99 -3.12 6.98
CA VAL A 130 -0.28 -3.62 6.46
C VAL A 130 -1.44 -2.83 7.07
N LEU A 131 -2.29 -2.30 6.20
CA LEU A 131 -3.52 -1.60 6.61
C LEU A 131 -4.74 -2.51 6.42
N TYR A 132 -4.72 -3.33 5.37
CA TYR A 132 -5.80 -4.25 5.02
C TYR A 132 -5.29 -5.37 4.12
N VAL A 133 -5.78 -6.59 4.34
CA VAL A 133 -5.72 -7.72 3.40
C VAL A 133 -7.09 -8.39 3.39
N ALA A 134 -7.68 -8.50 2.21
CA ALA A 134 -8.96 -9.14 2.00
C ALA A 134 -8.95 -10.60 2.51
N PRO A 135 -10.09 -11.08 3.04
CA PRO A 135 -10.24 -12.47 3.48
C PRO A 135 -10.22 -13.47 2.31
#